data_AF-A0A960U849-F1
#
_entry.id   AF-A0A960U849-F1
#
_cell.length_a   1.000
_cell.length_b   1.000
_cell.length_c   1.000
_cell.angle_alpha   90.00
_cell.angle_beta   90.00
_cell.angle_gamma   90.00
#
_symmetry.space_group_name_H-M   'P 1'
#
loop_
_entity.id
_entity.type
_entity.pdbx_description
1 polymer ?
#
loop_
_entity_poly.entity_id
_entity_poly.type
_entity_poly.pdbx_seq_one_letter_code
_entity_poly.pdbx_strand_id
1 'polypeptide(L)'
;MIDPKKRKIRFKDAESEWARSFDLSSIKCLIVCRGPVRKETMDVFDEIGIKEYGILLSEKDSIVYPMSLAPELRNFRFTHNIHRVPDYMGAGAEEKKERIEQIINIARNNNYTHIFA
;
A
#
# COMPACT_ATOMS: atom_id res chain seq x y z
N MET A 1 12.41 -4.07 15.17
CA MET A 1 13.25 -3.51 16.25
C MET A 1 14.36 -4.50 16.61
N ILE A 2 15.33 -4.08 17.42
CA ILE A 2 16.33 -4.97 18.02
C ILE A 2 15.98 -5.12 19.51
N ASP A 3 15.82 -6.35 19.99
CA ASP A 3 15.55 -6.62 21.41
C ASP A 3 16.83 -6.46 22.27
N PRO A 4 16.73 -6.47 23.62
CA PRO A 4 17.91 -6.41 24.49
C PRO A 4 18.92 -7.55 24.26
N LYS A 5 18.51 -8.66 23.64
CA LYS A 5 19.33 -9.81 23.26
C LYS A 5 19.94 -9.67 21.85
N LYS A 6 19.86 -8.49 21.24
CA LYS A 6 20.36 -8.14 19.90
C LYS A 6 19.73 -8.92 18.74
N ARG A 7 18.51 -9.40 18.89
CA ARG A 7 17.75 -10.13 17.86
C ARG A 7 16.79 -9.18 17.14
N LYS A 8 16.66 -9.30 15.81
CA LYS A 8 15.65 -8.58 15.04
C LYS A 8 14.28 -9.20 15.34
N ILE A 9 13.40 -8.45 16.00
CA ILE A 9 12.03 -8.87 16.34
C ILE A 9 11.00 -7.88 15.78
N ARG A 10 9.73 -8.33 15.64
CA ARG A 10 8.59 -7.47 15.31
C ARG A 10 8.04 -6.81 16.59
N PHE A 11 7.32 -5.70 16.43
CA PHE A 11 6.76 -4.95 17.56
C PHE A 11 5.74 -5.77 18.36
N LYS A 12 4.86 -6.53 17.70
CA LYS A 12 3.93 -7.47 18.37
C LYS A 12 4.59 -8.49 19.31
N ASP A 13 5.84 -8.87 19.04
CA ASP A 13 6.55 -9.93 19.77
C ASP A 13 7.42 -9.37 20.91
N ALA A 14 7.36 -8.06 21.15
CA ALA A 14 8.13 -7.41 22.21
C ALA A 14 7.58 -7.75 23.59
N GLU A 15 8.46 -7.89 24.59
CA GLU A 15 8.09 -8.16 25.98
C GLU A 15 7.43 -6.94 26.66
N SER A 16 7.84 -5.73 26.29
CA SER A 16 7.28 -4.47 26.81
C SER A 16 5.97 -4.09 26.12
N GLU A 17 4.96 -3.71 26.91
CA GLU A 17 3.67 -3.23 26.42
C GLU A 17 3.80 -1.93 25.60
N TRP A 18 4.64 -0.99 26.06
CA TRP A 18 4.94 0.24 25.33
C TRP A 18 5.59 -0.05 23.96
N ALA A 19 6.43 -1.08 23.86
CA ALA A 19 6.99 -1.46 22.57
C ALA A 19 5.93 -2.10 21.67
N ARG A 20 5.05 -2.95 22.21
CA ARG A 20 3.96 -3.57 21.45
C ARG A 20 2.95 -2.55 20.91
N SER A 21 2.77 -1.39 21.55
CA SER A 21 1.84 -0.36 21.04
C SER A 21 2.25 0.25 19.69
N PHE A 22 3.49 0.02 19.24
CA PHE A 22 3.95 0.41 17.90
C PHE A 22 3.73 -0.68 16.84
N ASP A 23 3.00 -1.75 17.16
CA ASP A 23 2.66 -2.78 16.19
C ASP A 23 1.71 -2.24 15.11
N LEU A 24 2.12 -2.39 13.85
CA LEU A 24 1.37 -1.91 12.69
C LEU A 24 0.60 -3.05 11.99
N SER A 25 0.48 -4.22 12.63
CA SER A 25 -0.14 -5.39 11.99
C SER A 25 -1.65 -5.25 11.77
N SER A 26 -2.30 -4.31 12.47
CA SER A 26 -3.71 -3.94 12.29
C SER A 26 -3.93 -2.96 11.13
N ILE A 27 -2.86 -2.37 10.60
CA ILE A 27 -2.95 -1.39 9.52
C ILE A 27 -3.08 -2.14 8.19
N LYS A 28 -4.08 -1.72 7.41
CA LYS A 28 -4.26 -2.08 6.01
C LYS A 28 -4.23 -0.80 5.16
N CYS A 29 -3.15 -0.59 4.41
CA CYS A 29 -2.92 0.61 3.60
C CYS A 29 -3.30 0.41 2.14
N LEU A 30 -3.87 1.45 1.51
CA LEU A 30 -4.02 1.55 0.06
C LEU A 30 -2.94 2.48 -0.50
N ILE A 31 -2.05 1.95 -1.34
CA ILE A 31 -0.96 2.70 -1.98
C ILE A 31 -1.50 3.37 -3.26
N VAL A 32 -1.29 4.68 -3.37
CA VAL A 32 -1.74 5.56 -4.45
C VAL A 32 -0.54 6.35 -4.98
N CYS A 33 0.50 5.63 -5.40
CA CYS A 33 1.75 6.23 -5.86
C CYS A 33 2.16 5.70 -7.24
N ARG A 34 2.98 6.49 -7.94
CA ARG A 34 3.58 6.15 -9.23
C ARG A 34 5.08 5.98 -9.12
N GLY A 35 5.64 5.20 -10.04
CA GLY A 35 7.09 5.07 -10.21
C GLY A 35 7.78 4.33 -9.04
N PRO A 36 9.07 4.62 -8.77
CA PRO A 36 9.90 3.88 -7.82
C PRO A 36 9.38 3.88 -6.38
N VAL A 37 8.74 4.98 -5.95
CA VAL A 37 8.19 5.17 -4.59
C VAL A 37 7.24 4.04 -4.21
N ARG A 38 6.49 3.52 -5.18
CA ARG A 38 5.59 2.38 -4.98
C ARG A 38 6.35 1.16 -4.44
N LYS A 39 7.46 0.77 -5.07
CA LYS A 39 8.23 -0.40 -4.66
C LYS A 39 8.85 -0.18 -3.28
N GLU A 40 9.43 0.99 -3.05
CA GLU A 40 9.99 1.36 -1.75
C GLU A 40 8.95 1.27 -0.63
N THR A 41 7.71 1.71 -0.92
CA THR A 41 6.59 1.60 0.04
C THR A 41 6.27 0.15 0.37
N MET A 42 6.25 -0.73 -0.64
CA MET A 42 6.01 -2.17 -0.41
C MET A 42 7.12 -2.79 0.46
N ASP A 43 8.38 -2.49 0.13
CA ASP A 43 9.54 -3.00 0.87
C ASP A 43 9.51 -2.53 2.33
N VAL A 44 9.16 -1.26 2.56
CA VAL A 44 8.99 -0.69 3.92
C VAL A 44 7.82 -1.36 4.65
N PHE A 45 6.68 -1.54 4.01
CA PHE A 45 5.50 -2.17 4.63
C PHE A 45 5.79 -3.60 5.07
N ASP A 46 6.54 -4.36 4.25
CA ASP A 46 7.01 -5.70 4.58
C ASP A 46 8.02 -5.70 5.74
N GLU A 47 8.91 -4.71 5.79
CA GLU A 47 9.91 -4.56 6.86
C GLU A 47 9.30 -4.10 8.20
N ILE A 48 8.30 -3.24 8.20
CA ILE A 48 7.67 -2.75 9.44
C ILE A 48 6.62 -3.75 9.98
N GLY A 49 6.12 -4.65 9.13
CA GLY A 49 5.24 -5.75 9.53
C GLY A 49 3.76 -5.50 9.31
N ILE A 50 3.42 -4.69 8.31
CA ILE A 50 2.04 -4.58 7.82
C ILE A 50 1.63 -5.95 7.25
N LYS A 51 0.47 -6.45 7.67
CA LYS A 51 -0.02 -7.79 7.29
C LYS A 51 -0.56 -7.83 5.88
N GLU A 52 -1.25 -6.77 5.48
CA GLU A 52 -1.96 -6.69 4.21
C GLU A 52 -1.97 -5.25 3.74
N TYR A 53 -1.77 -5.03 2.44
CA TYR A 53 -1.93 -3.73 1.81
C TYR A 53 -2.40 -3.94 0.38
N GLY A 54 -2.86 -2.85 -0.21
CA GLY A 54 -3.36 -2.81 -1.56
C GLY A 54 -2.73 -1.69 -2.35
N ILE A 55 -3.04 -1.70 -3.62
CA ILE A 55 -2.47 -0.78 -4.58
C ILE A 55 -3.52 -0.35 -5.58
N LEU A 56 -3.56 0.95 -5.86
CA LEU A 56 -4.20 1.46 -7.05
C LEU A 56 -3.22 1.39 -8.23
N LEU A 57 -3.69 0.87 -9.35
CA LEU A 57 -2.94 0.78 -10.59
C LEU A 57 -3.61 1.64 -11.67
N SER A 58 -2.97 2.73 -12.04
CA SER A 58 -3.42 3.59 -13.13
C SER A 58 -3.21 2.93 -14.47
N GLU A 59 -4.20 3.05 -15.37
CA GLU A 59 -4.07 2.61 -16.75
C GLU A 59 -2.93 3.35 -17.49
N LYS A 60 -2.68 4.62 -17.13
CA LYS A 60 -1.53 5.39 -17.65
C LYS A 60 -0.19 4.81 -17.21
N ASP A 61 -0.13 4.18 -16.04
CA ASP A 61 1.08 3.47 -15.60
C ASP A 61 1.29 2.16 -16.37
N SER A 62 0.24 1.59 -16.98
CA SER A 62 0.33 0.38 -17.81
C SER A 62 0.87 0.64 -19.22
N ILE A 63 0.71 1.87 -19.75
CA ILE A 63 1.13 2.24 -21.11
C ILE A 63 2.65 2.40 -21.21
N VAL A 64 3.32 2.85 -20.13
CA VAL A 64 4.79 2.98 -20.10
C VAL A 64 5.47 1.60 -20.22
N TYR A 65 4.74 0.52 -19.96
CA TYR A 65 5.25 -0.84 -20.06
C TYR A 65 4.22 -1.82 -20.67
N PRO A 66 4.11 -1.88 -22.00
CA PRO A 66 3.10 -2.69 -22.71
C PRO A 66 3.14 -4.20 -22.40
N MET A 67 4.25 -4.69 -21.84
CA MET A 67 4.48 -6.10 -21.44
C MET A 67 5.01 -6.22 -20.00
N SER A 68 5.05 -5.12 -19.25
CA SER A 68 5.50 -5.10 -17.86
C SER A 68 4.37 -4.56 -17.01
N LEU A 69 3.46 -5.47 -16.63
CA LEU A 69 2.82 -5.35 -15.32
C LEU A 69 3.96 -5.09 -14.35
N ALA A 70 4.03 -3.86 -13.86
CA ALA A 70 4.96 -3.34 -12.86
C ALA A 70 5.74 -4.50 -12.20
N PRO A 71 7.04 -4.71 -12.47
CA PRO A 71 7.76 -5.94 -12.11
C PRO A 71 7.61 -6.35 -10.64
N GLU A 72 7.37 -5.39 -9.75
CA GLU A 72 6.99 -5.55 -8.34
C GLU A 72 5.68 -6.32 -8.12
N LEU A 73 4.70 -6.21 -9.03
CA LEU A 73 3.45 -6.95 -8.99
C LEU A 73 3.63 -8.45 -9.27
N ARG A 74 4.75 -8.87 -9.87
CA ARG A 74 5.02 -10.30 -10.13
C ARG A 74 5.12 -11.12 -8.84
N ASN A 75 5.60 -10.50 -7.76
CA ASN A 75 5.73 -11.13 -6.45
C ASN A 75 4.75 -10.54 -5.42
N PHE A 76 3.71 -9.83 -5.87
CA PHE A 76 2.77 -9.20 -4.96
C PHE A 76 1.88 -10.23 -4.28
N ARG A 77 1.96 -10.28 -2.95
CA ARG A 77 1.30 -11.30 -2.13
C ARG A 77 -0.22 -11.19 -2.10
N PHE A 78 -0.77 -10.02 -2.43
CA PHE A 78 -2.19 -9.71 -2.30
C PHE A 78 -2.83 -9.39 -3.66
N THR A 79 -2.76 -10.30 -4.62
CA THR A 79 -3.25 -10.08 -6.00
C THR A 79 -4.69 -9.57 -6.09
N HIS A 80 -5.56 -9.93 -5.14
CA HIS A 80 -6.94 -9.44 -5.02
C HIS A 80 -7.06 -7.96 -4.59
N ASN A 81 -5.99 -7.38 -4.03
CA ASN A 81 -5.93 -5.99 -3.58
C ASN A 81 -5.30 -5.06 -4.63
N ILE A 82 -5.27 -5.48 -5.89
CA ILE A 82 -4.87 -4.65 -7.02
C ILE A 82 -6.13 -4.02 -7.63
N HIS A 83 -6.24 -2.71 -7.50
CA HIS A 83 -7.42 -1.94 -7.89
C HIS A 83 -7.09 -1.07 -9.10
N ARG A 84 -7.67 -1.35 -10.26
CA ARG A 84 -7.39 -0.59 -11.49
C ARG A 84 -8.22 0.68 -11.56
N VAL A 85 -7.59 1.80 -11.92
CA VAL A 85 -8.24 3.10 -12.11
C VAL A 85 -7.72 3.76 -13.41
N PRO A 86 -8.51 4.58 -14.11
CA PRO A 86 -8.04 5.25 -15.32
C PRO A 86 -6.88 6.24 -15.08
N ASP A 87 -6.97 7.02 -13.99
CA ASP A 87 -5.94 7.96 -13.55
C ASP A 87 -6.14 8.30 -12.06
N TYR A 88 -5.10 8.83 -11.41
CA TYR A 88 -5.15 9.28 -10.01
C TYR A 88 -5.60 10.73 -9.87
N MET A 89 -5.37 11.59 -10.89
CA MET A 89 -5.54 13.05 -10.76
C MET A 89 -6.80 13.61 -11.45
N GLY A 90 -7.31 12.94 -12.49
CA GLY A 90 -8.36 13.50 -13.37
C GLY A 90 -7.82 14.62 -14.27
N ALA A 91 -8.41 14.81 -15.45
CA ALA A 91 -8.01 15.88 -16.38
C ALA A 91 -8.63 17.25 -16.03
N GLY A 92 -9.70 17.27 -15.21
CA GLY A 92 -10.39 18.47 -14.76
C GLY A 92 -10.88 18.39 -13.31
N ALA A 93 -11.47 19.48 -12.81
CA ALA A 93 -11.94 19.57 -11.41
C ALA A 93 -13.07 18.58 -11.08
N GLU A 94 -14.00 18.36 -12.01
CA GLU A 94 -15.09 17.39 -11.85
C GLU A 94 -14.58 15.95 -11.85
N GLU A 95 -13.77 15.58 -12.85
CA GLU A 95 -13.15 14.25 -12.91
C GLU A 95 -12.28 13.97 -11.68
N LYS A 96 -11.57 14.98 -11.16
CA LYS A 96 -10.77 14.84 -9.93
C LYS A 96 -11.66 14.50 -8.74
N LYS A 97 -12.83 15.13 -8.60
CA LYS A 97 -13.78 14.83 -7.53
C LYS A 97 -14.31 13.39 -7.67
N GLU A 98 -14.71 12.99 -8.88
CA GLU A 98 -15.13 11.61 -9.15
C GLU A 98 -14.03 10.60 -8.85
N ARG A 99 -12.77 10.90 -9.20
CA ARG A 99 -11.63 10.02 -8.88
C ARG A 99 -11.43 9.90 -7.38
N ILE A 100 -11.47 11.00 -6.63
CA ILE A 100 -11.36 10.96 -5.16
C ILE A 100 -12.48 10.10 -4.57
N GLU A 101 -13.73 10.29 -5.02
CA GLU A 101 -14.86 9.48 -4.57
C GLU A 101 -14.67 8.00 -4.91
N GLN A 102 -14.20 7.68 -6.11
CA GLN A 102 -13.88 6.30 -6.51
C GLN A 102 -12.81 5.67 -5.59
N ILE A 103 -11.72 6.40 -5.31
CA ILE A 103 -10.63 5.93 -4.43
C ILE A 103 -11.14 5.69 -3.01
N ILE A 104 -11.95 6.60 -2.47
CA ILE A 104 -12.56 6.46 -1.14
C ILE A 104 -13.51 5.26 -1.11
N ASN A 105 -14.29 5.03 -2.16
CA ASN A 105 -15.18 3.88 -2.25
C ASN A 105 -14.40 2.57 -2.30
N ILE A 106 -13.32 2.49 -3.09
CA ILE A 106 -12.40 1.34 -3.09
C ILE A 106 -11.82 1.13 -1.69
N ALA A 107 -11.39 2.22 -1.03
CA ALA A 107 -10.82 2.18 0.32
C ALA A 107 -11.81 1.53 1.31
N ARG A 108 -13.05 2.03 1.34
CA ARG A 108 -14.11 1.57 2.24
C ARG A 108 -14.56 0.13 1.94
N ASN A 109 -14.77 -0.21 0.68
CA ASN A 109 -15.28 -1.52 0.27
C ASN A 109 -14.31 -2.67 0.57
N ASN A 110 -13.02 -2.37 0.67
CA ASN A 110 -11.95 -3.36 0.92
C ASN A 110 -11.34 -3.23 2.32
N ASN A 111 -11.99 -2.46 3.20
CA ASN A 111 -11.59 -2.24 4.59
C ASN A 111 -10.16 -1.69 4.75
N TYR A 112 -9.73 -0.83 3.83
CA TYR A 112 -8.48 -0.09 4.00
C TYR A 112 -8.64 0.94 5.11
N THR A 113 -7.68 0.91 6.02
CA THR A 113 -7.62 1.81 7.18
C THR A 113 -6.93 3.13 6.87
N HIS A 114 -5.96 3.11 5.93
CA HIS A 114 -5.09 4.24 5.63
C HIS A 114 -4.83 4.33 4.13
N ILE A 115 -4.50 5.55 3.67
CA ILE A 115 -4.08 5.82 2.30
C ILE A 115 -2.64 6.35 2.35
N PHE A 116 -1.80 5.83 1.47
CA PHE A 116 -0.44 6.33 1.24
C PHE A 116 -0.37 6.84 -0.20
N ALA A 117 -0.06 8.14 -0.40
CA ALA A 117 -0.11 8.81 -1.69
C ALA A 117 1.08 9.76 -1.88
#